data_AF-A0A971XYM8-F1
#
_entry.id   AF-A0A971XYM8-F1
#
_cell.length_a   1.000
_cell.length_b   1.000
_cell.length_c   1.000
_cell.angle_alpha   90.00
_cell.angle_beta   90.00
_cell.angle_gamma   90.00
#
_symmetry.space_group_name_H-M   'P 1'
#
loop_
_entity.id
_entity.type
_entity.pdbx_description
1 polymer ?
#
loop_
_entity_poly.entity_id
_entity_poly.type
_entity_poly.pdbx_seq_one_letter_code
_entity_poly.pdbx_strand_id
1 'polypeptide(L)'
;MGAIVARTIAALGGLTNLKVVDACLTRLRVQVYAPEKISARALKKLPAAGTNILGGGNVQIVFGGDSDLIKDLVRQELAQATIVELLAPMDGEILPLEQFPDPVFAQGMLGIGVGFLPSGGTLVAPAAGEIVKVFPGGHALVMKTPQGLELLLHIGLDTVDLEGEGFEPVCASGQQVWPRDTLVKFDREKIKAAGKELHSALIVTNKECILSFTGLETGKITRGDAALIVQIGDGPTFCQACD
;
A
#
# COMPACT_ATOMS: atom_id res chain seq x y z
N MET A 1 20.96 3.15 21.21
CA MET A 1 21.03 2.33 19.98
C MET A 1 19.84 2.54 19.06
N GLY A 2 18.58 2.51 19.55
CA GLY A 2 17.38 2.71 18.70
C GLY A 2 17.38 3.98 17.82
N ALA A 3 17.87 5.12 18.34
CA ALA A 3 18.01 6.34 17.54
C ALA A 3 19.00 6.21 16.35
N ILE A 4 20.02 5.36 16.47
CA ILE A 4 20.98 5.07 15.39
C ILE A 4 20.29 4.21 14.32
N VAL A 5 19.54 3.19 14.74
CA VAL A 5 18.75 2.31 13.87
C VAL A 5 17.73 3.11 13.06
N ALA A 6 16.88 3.91 13.72
CA ALA A 6 15.88 4.75 13.06
C ALA A 6 16.51 5.74 12.07
N ARG A 7 17.61 6.40 12.45
CA ARG A 7 18.33 7.32 11.55
C ARG A 7 18.99 6.59 10.38
N THR A 8 19.45 5.36 10.58
CA THR A 8 20.06 4.53 9.54
C THR A 8 19.00 4.11 8.52
N ILE A 9 17.87 3.61 8.99
CA ILE A 9 16.69 3.28 8.18
C ILE A 9 16.26 4.50 7.37
N ALA A 10 16.05 5.65 8.01
CA ALA A 10 15.65 6.89 7.34
C ALA A 10 16.68 7.34 6.29
N ALA A 11 17.98 7.26 6.59
CA ALA A 11 19.04 7.63 5.66
C ALA A 11 19.12 6.72 4.43
N LEU A 12 18.69 5.46 4.56
CA LEU A 12 18.61 4.48 3.49
C LEU A 12 17.31 4.57 2.68
N GLY A 13 16.43 5.53 2.98
CA GLY A 13 15.15 5.72 2.28
C GLY A 13 13.94 5.07 2.96
N GLY A 14 14.05 4.73 4.24
CA GLY A 14 13.00 4.08 5.03
C GLY A 14 13.12 2.56 5.07
N LEU A 15 12.32 1.92 5.93
CA LEU A 15 12.25 0.44 6.01
C LEU A 15 11.84 -0.16 4.66
N THR A 16 11.02 0.57 3.91
CA THR A 16 10.44 0.18 2.61
C THR A 16 11.48 0.02 1.52
N ASN A 17 12.65 0.61 1.72
CA ASN A 17 13.72 0.56 0.75
C ASN A 17 14.72 -0.57 1.01
N LEU A 18 14.61 -1.32 2.11
CA LEU A 18 15.62 -2.31 2.51
C LEU A 18 15.32 -3.69 1.91
N LYS A 19 16.24 -4.21 1.08
CA LYS A 19 16.13 -5.52 0.42
C LYS A 19 16.90 -6.62 1.17
N VAL A 20 18.15 -6.34 1.53
CA VAL A 20 18.99 -7.26 2.32
C VAL A 20 19.69 -6.44 3.38
N VAL A 21 19.60 -6.87 4.63
CA VAL A 21 20.33 -6.24 5.75
C VAL A 21 21.24 -7.31 6.35
N ASP A 22 22.54 -7.14 6.20
CA ASP A 22 23.55 -8.04 6.72
C ASP A 22 24.68 -7.25 7.38
N ALA A 23 25.55 -7.89 8.14
CA ALA A 23 26.71 -7.24 8.74
C ALA A 23 27.91 -8.17 8.80
N CYS A 24 29.09 -7.56 8.79
CA CYS A 24 30.31 -8.17 9.28
C CYS A 24 30.80 -7.42 10.52
N LEU A 25 31.89 -7.91 11.12
CA LEU A 25 32.50 -7.39 12.36
C LEU A 25 32.53 -5.85 12.51
N THR A 26 32.71 -5.10 11.42
CA THR A 26 32.81 -3.63 11.49
C THR A 26 31.90 -2.89 10.53
N ARG A 27 31.16 -3.59 9.65
CA ARG A 27 30.37 -2.95 8.60
C ARG A 27 28.99 -3.56 8.49
N LEU A 28 27.97 -2.71 8.54
CA LEU A 28 26.63 -3.01 8.07
C LEU A 28 26.64 -2.96 6.54
N ARG A 29 26.10 -4.01 5.89
CA ARG A 29 25.93 -4.13 4.46
C ARG A 29 24.44 -4.18 4.15
N VAL A 30 23.97 -3.21 3.38
CA VAL A 30 22.56 -3.10 3.05
C VAL A 30 22.39 -3.07 1.54
N GLN A 31 21.53 -3.91 1.00
CA GLN A 31 21.02 -3.74 -0.35
C GLN A 31 19.67 -3.04 -0.27
N VAL A 32 19.43 -2.07 -1.15
CA VAL A 32 18.17 -1.34 -1.27
C VAL A 32 17.47 -1.62 -2.59
N TYR A 33 16.16 -1.44 -2.63
CA TYR A 33 15.35 -1.56 -3.85
C TYR A 33 15.51 -0.36 -4.79
N ALA A 34 15.52 0.85 -4.23
CA ALA A 34 15.57 2.12 -4.95
C ALA A 34 16.79 2.97 -4.49
N PRO A 35 17.93 2.93 -5.20
CA PRO A 35 19.14 3.67 -4.84
C PRO A 35 18.94 5.19 -4.74
N GLU A 36 18.01 5.75 -5.52
CA GLU A 36 17.66 7.17 -5.56
C GLU A 36 16.99 7.68 -4.29
N LYS A 37 16.39 6.80 -3.48
CA LYS A 37 15.81 7.16 -2.18
C LYS A 37 16.86 7.28 -1.08
N ILE A 38 18.13 6.92 -1.34
CA ILE A 38 19.21 7.04 -0.36
C ILE A 38 19.57 8.51 -0.15
N SER A 39 19.53 8.95 1.11
CA SER A 39 20.00 10.28 1.49
C SER A 39 21.48 10.27 1.85
N ALA A 40 22.34 10.59 0.88
CA ALA A 40 23.79 10.70 1.11
C ALA A 40 24.12 11.72 2.22
N ARG A 41 23.31 12.77 2.38
CA ARG A 41 23.45 13.77 3.46
C ARG A 41 23.13 13.16 4.83
N ALA A 42 22.07 12.37 4.93
CA ALA A 42 21.71 11.71 6.19
C ALA A 42 22.71 10.62 6.57
N LEU A 43 23.19 9.84 5.59
CA LEU A 43 24.24 8.83 5.78
C LEU A 43 25.52 9.44 6.37
N LYS A 44 26.00 10.57 5.82
CA LYS A 44 27.19 11.27 6.35
C LYS A 44 27.01 11.81 7.77
N LYS A 45 25.78 11.98 8.24
CA LYS A 45 25.48 12.46 9.61
C LYS A 45 25.33 11.32 10.62
N LEU A 46 25.32 10.05 10.17
CA LEU A 46 25.24 8.91 11.07
C LEU A 46 26.50 8.87 11.94
N PRO A 47 26.40 8.38 13.19
CA PRO A 47 27.56 8.11 14.04
C PRO A 47 28.31 6.86 13.54
N ALA A 48 28.82 6.92 12.32
CA ALA A 48 29.57 5.87 11.65
C ALA A 48 30.95 6.39 11.26
N ALA A 49 31.96 5.52 11.27
CA ALA A 49 33.32 5.86 10.84
C ALA A 49 33.42 6.10 9.32
N GLY A 50 32.45 5.60 8.55
CA GLY A 50 32.36 5.85 7.12
C GLY A 50 31.10 5.25 6.50
N THR A 51 30.69 5.79 5.35
CA THR A 51 29.59 5.28 4.53
C THR A 51 30.04 5.22 3.08
N ASN A 52 29.75 4.12 2.39
CA ASN A 52 30.04 3.94 0.98
C ASN A 52 28.80 3.46 0.24
N ILE A 53 28.38 4.19 -0.79
CA ILE A 53 27.30 3.77 -1.69
C ILE A 53 27.97 3.09 -2.89
N LEU A 54 27.85 1.78 -2.93
CA LEU A 54 28.29 0.94 -4.04
C LEU A 54 27.18 0.92 -5.11
N GLY A 55 27.57 0.76 -6.37
CA GLY A 55 26.60 0.68 -7.48
C GLY A 55 25.55 -0.42 -7.29
N GLY A 56 24.39 -0.24 -7.93
CA GLY A 56 23.30 -1.23 -7.89
C GLY A 56 22.57 -1.34 -6.54
N GLY A 57 22.49 -0.24 -5.79
CA GLY A 57 21.73 -0.18 -4.52
C GLY A 57 22.43 -0.82 -3.34
N ASN A 58 23.74 -1.06 -3.40
CA ASN A 58 24.49 -1.65 -2.30
C ASN A 58 25.10 -0.54 -1.45
N VAL A 59 24.93 -0.58 -0.14
CA VAL A 59 25.44 0.42 0.80
C VAL A 59 26.24 -0.27 1.90
N GLN A 60 27.38 0.30 2.24
CA GLN A 60 28.20 -0.12 3.38
C GLN A 60 28.31 1.00 4.39
N ILE A 61 28.07 0.70 5.66
CA ILE A 61 28.19 1.66 6.77
C ILE A 61 29.09 1.05 7.84
N VAL A 62 30.15 1.78 8.22
CA VAL A 62 31.15 1.32 9.18
C VAL A 62 30.74 1.76 10.59
N PHE A 63 29.97 0.93 11.29
CA PHE A 63 29.58 1.17 12.69
C PHE A 63 30.56 0.56 13.71
N GLY A 64 31.59 -0.16 13.25
CA GLY A 64 32.48 -0.88 14.16
C GLY A 64 31.76 -2.07 14.79
N GLY A 65 32.11 -2.40 16.05
CA GLY A 65 31.56 -3.57 16.75
C GLY A 65 30.04 -3.58 16.91
N ASP A 66 29.38 -2.43 16.74
CA ASP A 66 27.92 -2.31 16.81
C ASP A 66 27.21 -2.77 15.52
N SER A 67 27.94 -3.14 14.47
CA SER A 67 27.33 -3.47 13.16
C SER A 67 26.38 -4.65 13.20
N ASP A 68 26.73 -5.71 13.95
CA ASP A 68 25.86 -6.89 14.11
C ASP A 68 24.62 -6.56 14.93
N LEU A 69 24.76 -5.78 16.01
CA LEU A 69 23.63 -5.33 16.82
C LEU A 69 22.68 -4.43 16.02
N ILE A 70 23.20 -3.51 15.20
CA ILE A 70 22.40 -2.66 14.32
C ILE A 70 21.68 -3.50 13.26
N LYS A 71 22.33 -4.50 12.66
CA LYS A 71 21.68 -5.45 11.74
C LYS A 71 20.51 -6.15 12.41
N ASP A 72 20.71 -6.72 13.60
CA ASP A 72 19.67 -7.46 14.30
C ASP A 72 18.50 -6.57 14.70
N LEU A 73 18.76 -5.35 15.16
CA LEU A 73 17.71 -4.38 15.46
C LEU A 73 16.96 -3.92 14.20
N VAL A 74 17.65 -3.63 13.10
CA VAL A 74 16.98 -3.30 11.82
C VAL A 74 16.13 -4.48 11.33
N ARG A 75 16.63 -5.73 11.46
CA ARG A 75 15.85 -6.93 11.13
C ARG A 75 14.67 -7.12 12.08
N GLN A 76 14.81 -6.75 13.35
CA GLN A 76 13.72 -6.78 14.32
C GLN A 76 12.65 -5.74 13.99
N GLU A 77 13.00 -4.54 13.54
CA GLU A 77 12.03 -3.56 13.02
C GLU A 77 11.34 -4.09 11.75
N LEU A 78 12.08 -4.69 10.82
CA LEU A 78 11.51 -5.35 9.63
C LEU A 78 10.57 -6.50 10.00
N ALA A 79 10.86 -7.24 11.07
CA ALA A 79 10.02 -8.35 11.55
C ALA A 79 8.80 -7.89 12.37
N GLN A 80 8.86 -6.69 12.95
CA GLN A 80 7.73 -6.04 13.62
C GLN A 80 6.80 -5.28 12.65
N ALA A 81 7.16 -5.22 11.36
CA ALA A 81 6.32 -4.66 10.32
C ALA A 81 4.95 -5.37 10.29
N THR A 82 3.88 -4.59 10.35
CA THR A 82 2.52 -5.13 10.34
C THR A 82 2.17 -5.61 8.94
N ILE A 83 1.69 -6.84 8.83
CA ILE A 83 1.13 -7.38 7.59
C ILE A 83 -0.38 -7.14 7.60
N VAL A 84 -0.88 -6.46 6.57
CA VAL A 84 -2.30 -6.22 6.34
C VAL A 84 -2.70 -6.97 5.08
N GLU A 85 -3.59 -7.94 5.23
CA GLU A 85 -4.22 -8.64 4.12
C GLU A 85 -5.50 -7.90 3.73
N LEU A 86 -5.60 -7.50 2.46
CA LEU A 86 -6.78 -6.90 1.86
C LEU A 86 -7.46 -7.95 0.99
N LEU A 87 -8.72 -8.22 1.32
CA LEU A 87 -9.55 -9.16 0.59
C LEU A 87 -10.09 -8.54 -0.70
N ALA A 88 -10.45 -9.39 -1.65
CA ALA A 88 -11.14 -9.00 -2.86
C ALA A 88 -12.48 -8.36 -2.49
N PRO A 89 -12.72 -7.10 -2.89
CA PRO A 89 -13.94 -6.40 -2.55
C PRO A 89 -15.11 -6.77 -3.48
N MET A 90 -14.88 -7.59 -4.51
CA MET A 90 -15.87 -7.99 -5.50
C MET A 90 -15.50 -9.31 -6.19
N ASP A 91 -16.49 -9.98 -6.75
CA ASP A 91 -16.29 -11.14 -7.62
C ASP A 91 -15.90 -10.69 -9.02
N GLY A 92 -15.00 -11.39 -9.72
CA GLY A 92 -14.57 -10.98 -11.06
C GLY A 92 -13.27 -11.59 -11.54
N GLU A 93 -12.61 -10.86 -12.44
CA GLU A 93 -11.22 -11.10 -12.82
C GLU A 93 -10.35 -10.02 -12.17
N ILE A 94 -9.25 -10.42 -11.55
CA ILE A 94 -8.23 -9.49 -11.04
C ILE A 94 -7.18 -9.25 -12.13
N LEU A 95 -6.64 -8.05 -12.17
CA LEU A 95 -5.57 -7.64 -13.07
C LEU A 95 -4.56 -6.75 -12.34
N PRO A 96 -3.28 -6.75 -12.74
CA PRO A 96 -2.30 -5.88 -12.15
C PRO A 96 -2.59 -4.44 -12.60
N LEU A 97 -2.25 -3.47 -11.76
CA LEU A 97 -2.64 -2.08 -12.01
C LEU A 97 -2.01 -1.54 -13.31
N GLU A 98 -0.83 -2.02 -13.69
CA GLU A 98 -0.13 -1.68 -14.93
C GLU A 98 -0.91 -2.06 -16.20
N GLN A 99 -1.86 -3.01 -16.10
CA GLN A 99 -2.75 -3.41 -17.20
C GLN A 99 -4.13 -2.75 -17.12
N PHE A 100 -4.35 -1.89 -16.12
CA PHE A 100 -5.62 -1.21 -15.92
C PHE A 100 -5.83 -0.17 -17.04
N PRO A 101 -7.03 -0.08 -17.65
CA PRO A 101 -7.27 0.77 -18.83
C PRO A 101 -7.48 2.25 -18.50
N ASP A 102 -6.72 2.77 -17.54
CA ASP A 102 -6.68 4.18 -17.18
C ASP A 102 -5.25 4.56 -16.73
N PRO A 103 -4.60 5.55 -17.38
CA PRO A 103 -3.22 5.94 -17.08
C PRO A 103 -2.98 6.44 -15.65
N VAL A 104 -3.97 7.07 -15.00
CA VAL A 104 -3.85 7.59 -13.63
C VAL A 104 -3.68 6.44 -12.65
N PHE A 105 -4.44 5.37 -12.84
CA PHE A 105 -4.29 4.14 -12.08
C PHE A 105 -3.04 3.36 -12.52
N ALA A 106 -2.86 3.11 -13.81
CA ALA A 106 -1.80 2.25 -14.32
C ALA A 106 -0.37 2.76 -14.06
N GLN A 107 -0.20 4.07 -13.90
CA GLN A 107 1.09 4.66 -13.54
C GLN A 107 1.31 4.74 -12.02
N GLY A 108 0.38 4.25 -11.21
CA GLY A 108 0.47 4.29 -9.74
C GLY A 108 0.47 5.72 -9.18
N MET A 109 -0.12 6.68 -9.89
CA MET A 109 -0.13 8.09 -9.46
C MET A 109 -0.88 8.25 -8.14
N LEU A 110 -2.03 7.57 -8.02
CA LEU A 110 -2.90 7.61 -6.83
C LEU A 110 -2.42 6.73 -5.68
N GLY A 111 -1.58 5.71 -5.95
CA GLY A 111 -1.19 4.73 -4.94
C GLY A 111 -0.76 3.40 -5.55
N ILE A 112 -0.69 2.36 -4.72
CA ILE A 112 -0.46 0.97 -5.13
C ILE A 112 -1.75 0.18 -5.00
N GLY A 113 -1.98 -0.83 -5.83
CA GLY A 113 -3.24 -1.54 -5.77
C GLY A 113 -3.40 -2.61 -6.83
N VAL A 114 -4.65 -3.04 -6.99
CA VAL A 114 -5.07 -4.06 -7.95
C VAL A 114 -6.36 -3.62 -8.65
N GLY A 115 -6.49 -3.99 -9.92
CA GLY A 115 -7.68 -3.77 -10.72
C GLY A 115 -8.58 -5.00 -10.72
N PHE A 116 -9.86 -4.79 -10.99
CA PHE A 116 -10.89 -5.82 -11.12
C PHE A 116 -11.76 -5.55 -12.33
N LEU A 117 -12.15 -6.61 -13.03
CA LEU A 117 -13.29 -6.63 -13.93
C LEU A 117 -14.45 -7.38 -13.23
N PRO A 118 -15.41 -6.66 -12.60
CA PRO A 118 -16.43 -7.28 -11.78
C PRO A 118 -17.35 -8.19 -12.59
N SER A 119 -17.64 -9.37 -12.04
CA SER A 119 -18.65 -10.32 -12.49
C SER A 119 -19.95 -10.26 -11.67
N GLY A 120 -19.94 -9.56 -10.52
CA GLY A 120 -21.10 -9.31 -9.65
C GLY A 120 -21.35 -7.83 -9.40
N GLY A 121 -22.53 -7.47 -8.89
CA GLY A 121 -22.96 -6.09 -8.64
C GLY A 121 -22.84 -5.65 -7.18
N THR A 122 -21.83 -6.13 -6.46
CA THR A 122 -21.68 -5.86 -5.02
C THR A 122 -20.23 -5.59 -4.68
N LEU A 123 -20.00 -4.44 -4.06
CA LEU A 123 -18.75 -4.04 -3.45
C LEU A 123 -18.84 -4.30 -1.94
N VAL A 124 -17.87 -5.02 -1.40
CA VAL A 124 -17.74 -5.31 0.03
C VAL A 124 -16.45 -4.74 0.62
N ALA A 125 -16.41 -4.61 1.94
CA ALA A 125 -15.22 -4.14 2.63
C ALA A 125 -14.05 -5.15 2.49
N PRO A 126 -12.88 -4.73 1.99
CA PRO A 126 -11.70 -5.58 1.84
C PRO A 126 -11.01 -5.88 3.18
N ALA A 127 -11.25 -5.07 4.22
CA ALA A 127 -10.66 -5.21 5.55
C ALA A 127 -11.57 -4.58 6.61
N ALA A 128 -11.23 -4.74 7.88
CA ALA A 128 -11.84 -3.94 8.94
C ALA A 128 -11.39 -2.48 8.83
N GLY A 129 -12.26 -1.53 9.17
CA GLY A 129 -11.92 -0.11 9.18
C GLY A 129 -13.11 0.81 9.29
N GLU A 130 -12.85 2.08 9.02
CA GLU A 130 -13.85 3.15 9.01
C GLU A 130 -14.04 3.69 7.58
N ILE A 131 -15.29 3.90 7.16
CA ILE A 131 -15.60 4.63 5.93
C ILE A 131 -15.33 6.12 6.18
N VAL A 132 -14.23 6.64 5.66
CA VAL A 132 -13.84 8.05 5.82
C VAL A 132 -14.72 8.94 4.96
N LYS A 133 -14.99 8.52 3.72
CA LYS A 133 -15.73 9.32 2.76
C LYS A 133 -16.43 8.43 1.73
N VAL A 134 -17.71 8.69 1.50
CA VAL A 134 -18.42 8.22 0.30
C VAL A 134 -18.47 9.39 -0.69
N PHE A 135 -18.03 9.20 -1.92
CA PHE A 135 -18.09 10.25 -2.93
C PHE A 135 -19.53 10.47 -3.41
N PRO A 136 -19.89 11.70 -3.84
CA PRO A 136 -21.20 11.95 -4.47
C PRO A 136 -21.49 10.94 -5.59
N GLY A 137 -22.70 10.39 -5.60
CA GLY A 137 -23.09 9.32 -6.52
C GLY A 137 -22.64 7.90 -6.13
N GLY A 138 -21.89 7.70 -5.05
CA GLY A 138 -21.63 6.36 -4.49
C GLY A 138 -20.78 5.41 -5.35
N HIS A 139 -20.20 5.89 -6.45
CA HIS A 139 -19.32 5.12 -7.33
C HIS A 139 -17.94 4.84 -6.72
N ALA A 140 -17.52 5.63 -5.73
CA ALA A 140 -16.26 5.48 -5.04
C ALA A 140 -16.39 5.80 -3.56
N LEU A 141 -15.49 5.25 -2.75
CA LEU A 141 -15.36 5.56 -1.33
C LEU A 141 -13.92 5.42 -0.85
N VAL A 142 -13.61 6.10 0.24
CA VAL A 142 -12.35 5.99 0.98
C VAL A 142 -12.63 5.34 2.33
N MET A 143 -11.85 4.34 2.69
CA MET A 143 -11.85 3.74 4.01
C MET A 143 -10.46 3.76 4.64
N LYS A 144 -10.39 3.80 5.96
CA LYS A 144 -9.13 3.76 6.73
C LYS A 144 -9.09 2.53 7.62
N THR A 145 -8.04 1.73 7.50
CA THR A 145 -7.85 0.54 8.35
C THR A 145 -7.35 0.94 9.75
N PRO A 146 -7.51 0.09 10.78
CA PRO A 146 -6.93 0.33 12.11
C PRO A 146 -5.41 0.50 12.08
N GLN A 147 -4.74 -0.08 11.07
CA GLN A 147 -3.31 0.03 10.86
C GLN A 147 -2.91 1.33 10.15
N GLY A 148 -3.87 2.17 9.77
CA GLY A 148 -3.65 3.45 9.12
C GLY A 148 -3.57 3.40 7.60
N LEU A 149 -3.86 2.27 6.94
CA LEU A 149 -3.93 2.26 5.48
C LEU A 149 -5.16 3.00 5.00
N GLU A 150 -4.98 3.91 4.03
CA GLU A 150 -6.07 4.60 3.35
C GLU A 150 -6.36 3.88 2.05
N LEU A 151 -7.57 3.33 1.94
CA LEU A 151 -7.99 2.53 0.80
C LEU A 151 -9.04 3.31 0.00
N LEU A 152 -8.76 3.54 -1.27
CA LEU A 152 -9.72 4.01 -2.27
C LEU A 152 -10.31 2.79 -2.98
N LEU A 153 -11.63 2.65 -2.89
CA LEU A 153 -12.42 1.68 -3.64
C LEU A 153 -13.19 2.45 -4.71
N HIS A 154 -12.91 2.17 -5.98
CA HIS A 154 -13.50 2.86 -7.13
C HIS A 154 -14.19 1.86 -8.06
N ILE A 155 -15.46 2.10 -8.40
CA ILE A 155 -16.27 1.22 -9.26
C ILE A 155 -16.36 1.82 -10.66
N GLY A 156 -15.82 1.12 -11.65
CA GLY A 156 -15.83 1.52 -13.06
C GLY A 156 -14.89 2.68 -13.40
N LEU A 157 -14.88 3.06 -14.69
CA LEU A 157 -14.14 4.21 -15.22
C LEU A 157 -15.11 5.32 -15.63
N ASP A 158 -14.75 6.57 -15.34
CA ASP A 158 -15.56 7.76 -15.60
C ASP A 158 -17.02 7.66 -15.11
N THR A 159 -17.25 6.90 -14.03
CA THR A 159 -18.59 6.63 -13.47
C THR A 159 -19.11 7.77 -12.61
N VAL A 160 -18.27 8.76 -12.31
CA VAL A 160 -18.69 10.02 -11.67
C VAL A 160 -19.77 10.74 -12.49
N ASP A 161 -19.72 10.64 -13.82
CA ASP A 161 -20.68 11.25 -14.75
C ASP A 161 -22.09 10.65 -14.65
N LEU A 162 -22.24 9.50 -14.00
CA LEU A 162 -23.54 8.86 -13.80
C LEU A 162 -24.34 9.51 -12.67
N GLU A 163 -23.74 10.42 -11.89
CA GLU A 163 -24.40 11.17 -10.81
C GLU A 163 -25.16 10.28 -9.79
N GLY A 164 -24.75 9.03 -9.66
CA GLY A 164 -25.37 8.03 -8.79
C GLY A 164 -26.33 7.06 -9.46
N GLU A 165 -26.63 7.23 -10.75
CA GLU A 165 -27.41 6.26 -11.50
C GLU A 165 -26.68 4.92 -11.59
N GLY A 166 -27.34 3.87 -11.09
CA GLY A 166 -26.78 2.52 -11.05
C GLY A 166 -25.96 2.20 -9.81
N PHE A 167 -25.89 3.10 -8.81
CA PHE A 167 -25.21 2.88 -7.54
C PHE A 167 -26.17 3.02 -6.35
N GLU A 168 -26.08 2.09 -5.40
CA GLU A 168 -26.83 2.10 -4.15
C GLU A 168 -25.81 1.93 -3.00
N PRO A 169 -25.25 3.04 -2.47
CA PRO A 169 -24.39 2.99 -1.30
C PRO A 169 -25.22 2.56 -0.09
N VAL A 170 -24.78 1.50 0.59
CA VAL A 170 -25.41 0.99 1.81
C VAL A 170 -24.60 1.31 3.07
N CYS A 171 -23.45 1.95 2.90
CA CYS A 171 -22.61 2.48 3.97
C CYS A 171 -22.66 4.01 4.03
N ALA A 172 -22.24 4.57 5.16
CA ALA A 172 -22.16 6.01 5.39
C ALA A 172 -20.78 6.43 5.90
N SER A 173 -20.38 7.68 5.67
CA SER A 173 -19.16 8.24 6.26
C SER A 173 -19.21 8.18 7.79
N GLY A 174 -18.09 7.85 8.42
CA GLY A 174 -17.95 7.60 9.86
C GLY A 174 -18.38 6.19 10.31
N GLN A 175 -18.90 5.36 9.39
CA GLN A 175 -19.33 4.00 9.73
C GLN A 175 -18.13 3.06 9.91
N GLN A 176 -18.12 2.31 11.00
CA GLN A 176 -17.22 1.17 11.20
C GLN A 176 -17.74 -0.04 10.41
N VAL A 177 -16.83 -0.72 9.71
CA VAL A 177 -17.12 -1.87 8.85
C VAL A 177 -16.13 -3.00 9.11
N TRP A 178 -16.59 -4.22 8.90
CA TRP A 178 -15.81 -5.45 8.99
C TRP A 178 -15.61 -6.07 7.61
N PRO A 179 -14.58 -6.91 7.43
CA PRO A 179 -14.35 -7.57 6.15
C PRO A 179 -15.62 -8.25 5.65
N ARG A 180 -15.91 -8.04 4.35
CA ARG A 180 -17.08 -8.57 3.63
C ARG A 180 -18.42 -7.88 3.93
N ASP A 181 -18.46 -6.88 4.80
CA ASP A 181 -19.65 -6.03 4.93
C ASP A 181 -19.95 -5.38 3.58
N THR A 182 -21.23 -5.32 3.20
CA THR A 182 -21.63 -4.69 1.93
C THR A 182 -21.48 -3.19 2.06
N LEU A 183 -20.82 -2.57 1.07
CA LEU A 183 -20.58 -1.12 1.04
C LEU A 183 -21.43 -0.44 -0.02
N VAL A 184 -21.47 -1.01 -1.22
CA VAL A 184 -22.20 -0.48 -2.37
C VAL A 184 -22.76 -1.64 -3.17
N LYS A 185 -24.03 -1.54 -3.58
CA LYS A 185 -24.58 -2.37 -4.65
C LYS A 185 -24.58 -1.55 -5.93
N PHE A 186 -24.31 -2.19 -7.06
CA PHE A 186 -24.27 -1.49 -8.34
C PHE A 186 -24.85 -2.34 -9.47
N ASP A 187 -25.48 -1.66 -10.43
CA ASP A 187 -26.11 -2.26 -11.59
C ASP A 187 -25.16 -2.21 -12.79
N ARG A 188 -24.53 -3.35 -13.05
CA ARG A 188 -23.57 -3.54 -14.13
C ARG A 188 -24.15 -3.24 -15.50
N GLU A 189 -25.42 -3.59 -15.72
CA GLU A 189 -26.07 -3.43 -17.02
C GLU A 189 -26.43 -1.97 -17.26
N LYS A 190 -26.87 -1.23 -16.23
CA LYS A 190 -27.06 0.22 -16.34
C LYS A 190 -25.75 0.96 -16.62
N ILE A 191 -24.68 0.64 -15.90
CA ILE A 191 -23.37 1.28 -16.08
C ILE A 191 -22.86 1.04 -17.51
N LYS A 192 -22.95 -0.19 -18.02
CA LYS A 192 -22.59 -0.51 -19.41
C LYS A 192 -23.51 0.18 -20.44
N ALA A 193 -24.82 0.23 -20.17
CA ALA A 193 -25.79 0.89 -21.06
C ALA A 193 -25.54 2.39 -21.19
N ALA A 194 -24.95 3.01 -20.16
CA ALA A 194 -24.48 4.39 -20.18
C ALA A 194 -23.10 4.56 -20.86
N GLY A 195 -22.55 3.50 -21.46
CA GLY A 195 -21.28 3.53 -22.19
C GLY A 195 -20.04 3.56 -21.30
N LYS A 196 -20.17 3.22 -20.01
CA LYS A 196 -19.07 3.24 -19.04
C LYS A 196 -18.45 1.85 -18.88
N GLU A 197 -17.15 1.82 -18.59
CA GLU A 197 -16.44 0.58 -18.30
C GLU A 197 -16.58 0.19 -16.83
N LEU A 198 -16.56 -1.12 -16.55
CA LEU A 198 -16.67 -1.66 -15.20
C LEU A 198 -15.32 -1.91 -14.52
N HIS A 199 -14.19 -1.63 -15.19
CA HIS A 199 -12.87 -1.75 -14.58
C HIS A 199 -12.85 -0.94 -13.27
N SER A 200 -12.67 -1.66 -12.16
CA SER A 200 -12.79 -1.15 -10.79
C SER A 200 -11.48 -1.36 -10.06
N ALA A 201 -11.16 -0.55 -9.06
CA ALA A 201 -9.85 -0.57 -8.41
C ALA A 201 -9.95 -0.59 -6.88
N LEU A 202 -9.03 -1.33 -6.25
CA LEU A 202 -8.68 -1.20 -4.84
C LEU A 202 -7.26 -0.62 -4.76
N ILE A 203 -7.16 0.61 -4.27
CA ILE A 203 -5.90 1.35 -4.21
C ILE A 203 -5.59 1.72 -2.75
N VAL A 204 -4.35 1.51 -2.32
CA VAL A 204 -3.80 2.07 -1.09
C VAL A 204 -3.14 3.41 -1.43
N THR A 205 -3.71 4.51 -0.95
CA THR A 205 -3.34 5.87 -1.38
C THR A 205 -2.11 6.43 -0.65
N ASN A 206 -1.91 6.05 0.61
CA ASN A 206 -0.77 6.46 1.43
C ASN A 206 0.44 5.52 1.29
N LYS A 207 1.00 5.45 0.08
CA LYS A 207 2.09 4.54 -0.30
C LYS A 207 3.39 4.69 0.51
N GLU A 208 3.58 5.84 1.15
CA GLU A 208 4.70 6.13 2.05
C GLU A 208 4.74 5.22 3.29
N CYS A 209 3.59 4.66 3.70
CA CYS A 209 3.49 3.75 4.84
C CYS A 209 3.86 2.29 4.48
N ILE A 210 4.00 1.97 3.20
CA ILE A 210 4.08 0.59 2.69
C ILE A 210 5.53 0.15 2.50
N LEU A 211 5.97 -0.88 3.23
CA LEU A 211 7.27 -1.52 3.07
C LEU A 211 7.38 -2.31 1.77
N SER A 212 6.40 -3.16 1.55
CA SER A 212 6.32 -4.04 0.41
C SER A 212 4.85 -4.38 0.22
N PHE A 213 4.51 -4.81 -0.99
CA PHE A 213 3.19 -5.35 -1.25
C PHE A 213 3.29 -6.51 -2.23
N THR A 214 2.29 -7.36 -2.21
CA THR A 214 2.14 -8.47 -3.15
C THR A 214 0.67 -8.56 -3.51
N GLY A 215 0.34 -8.20 -4.75
CA GLY A 215 -0.99 -8.38 -5.31
C GLY A 215 -1.07 -9.71 -6.08
N LEU A 216 -2.27 -10.28 -6.18
CA LEU A 216 -2.51 -11.30 -7.18
C LEU A 216 -2.40 -10.68 -8.58
N GLU A 217 -1.65 -11.33 -9.47
CA GLU A 217 -1.36 -10.78 -10.79
C GLU A 217 -2.60 -10.87 -11.70
N THR A 218 -3.07 -12.07 -12.01
CA THR A 218 -4.23 -12.25 -12.90
C THR A 218 -5.05 -13.48 -12.51
N GLY A 219 -6.33 -13.46 -12.86
CA GLY A 219 -7.19 -14.65 -12.78
C GLY A 219 -8.56 -14.35 -12.19
N LYS A 220 -9.38 -15.41 -12.07
CA LYS A 220 -10.68 -15.32 -11.43
C LYS A 220 -10.49 -15.15 -9.92
N ILE A 221 -11.28 -14.27 -9.33
CA ILE A 221 -11.27 -13.99 -7.90
C ILE A 221 -12.71 -13.88 -7.38
N THR A 222 -12.93 -14.40 -6.18
CA THR A 222 -14.20 -14.31 -5.46
C THR A 222 -14.05 -13.31 -4.33
N ARG A 223 -15.12 -12.56 -4.04
CA ARG A 223 -15.16 -11.64 -2.91
C ARG A 223 -14.78 -12.36 -1.62
N GLY A 224 -13.85 -11.78 -0.86
CA GLY A 224 -13.29 -12.39 0.35
C GLY A 224 -12.06 -13.27 0.13
N ASP A 225 -11.65 -13.55 -1.11
CA ASP A 225 -10.33 -14.14 -1.39
C ASP A 225 -9.22 -13.11 -1.11
N ALA A 226 -8.00 -13.55 -0.83
CA ALA A 226 -6.85 -12.65 -0.67
C ALA A 226 -6.56 -11.95 -2.01
N ALA A 227 -6.59 -10.62 -2.06
CA ALA A 227 -6.33 -9.86 -3.30
C ALA A 227 -4.99 -9.11 -3.25
N LEU A 228 -4.66 -8.53 -2.10
CA LEU A 228 -3.48 -7.70 -1.93
C LEU A 228 -2.95 -7.83 -0.49
N ILE A 229 -1.69 -8.24 -0.35
CA ILE A 229 -0.98 -8.27 0.92
C ILE A 229 -0.09 -7.03 0.97
N VAL A 230 -0.20 -6.24 2.04
CA VAL A 230 0.55 -5.00 2.25
C VAL A 230 1.34 -5.14 3.55
N GLN A 231 2.64 -5.00 3.47
CA GLN A 231 3.49 -4.88 4.65
C GLN A 231 3.69 -3.39 4.93
N ILE A 232 3.39 -2.93 6.15
CA ILE A 232 3.57 -1.53 6.55
C ILE A 232 4.69 -1.36 7.57
N GLY A 233 5.37 -0.22 7.52
CA GLY A 233 6.47 0.12 8.42
C GLY A 233 5.98 0.79 9.70
N ASP A 234 6.56 0.41 10.84
CA ASP A 234 6.46 1.05 12.16
C ASP A 234 5.07 1.49 12.65
N GLY A 235 4.18 0.51 12.90
CA GLY A 235 3.06 0.61 13.86
C GLY A 235 2.03 1.75 13.65
N PRO A 236 1.00 1.86 14.52
CA PRO A 236 -0.10 2.83 14.37
C PRO A 236 0.32 4.31 14.52
N THR A 237 1.61 4.62 14.70
CA THR A 237 2.10 5.94 15.09
C THR A 237 2.55 6.84 13.94
N PHE A 238 2.74 6.34 12.71
CA PHE A 238 3.19 7.19 11.60
C PHE A 238 2.05 7.83 10.79
N CYS A 239 0.88 7.18 10.72
CA CYS A 239 -0.27 7.70 9.96
C CYS A 239 -1.00 8.88 10.65
N GLN A 240 -0.50 9.34 11.80
CA GLN A 240 -1.03 10.49 12.54
C GLN A 240 -0.16 11.76 12.39
N ALA A 241 0.93 11.72 11.61
CA ALA A 241 1.91 12.81 11.54
C ALA A 241 1.86 13.63 10.23
N CYS A 242 0.73 13.61 9.52
CA CYS A 242 0.47 14.49 8.38
C CYS A 242 -0.61 15.53 8.75
N ASP A 243 -0.31 16.38 9.72
CA ASP A 243 -0.97 17.68 9.94
C ASP A 243 0.10 18.79 9.88
#